data_AF-A0A062GQJ3-F1
#
_entry.id   AF-A0A062GQJ3-F1
#
_cell.length_a   1.000
_cell.length_b   1.000
_cell.length_c   1.000
_cell.angle_alpha   90.00
_cell.angle_beta   90.00
_cell.angle_gamma   90.00
#
_symmetry.space_group_name_H-M   'P 1'
#
loop_
_entity.id
_entity.type
_entity.pdbx_description
1 polymer ?
#
loop_
_entity_poly.entity_id
_entity_poly.type
_entity_poly.pdbx_seq_one_letter_code
_entity_poly.pdbx_strand_id
1 'polypeptide(L)' 'MSKRHILKEVNAKSMCGMEIVVEQIYENINEKNFVDIEMEQSWLPLSKIVISDKVINLDPDNSFAHPRTGKVFKVLNS' A
#
# COMPACT_ATOMS: atom_id res chain seq x y z
N MET A 1 -4.58 -11.14 -19.34
CA MET A 1 -4.59 -9.68 -19.10
C MET A 1 -3.60 -9.41 -17.99
N SER A 2 -2.67 -8.49 -18.19
CA SER A 2 -1.61 -8.19 -17.22
C SER A 2 -2.04 -7.00 -16.38
N LYS A 3 -2.35 -7.24 -15.11
CA LYS A 3 -2.65 -6.17 -14.16
C LYS A 3 -1.40 -5.32 -13.91
N ARG A 4 -1.56 -4.00 -13.92
CA ARG A 4 -0.48 -3.06 -13.59
C ARG A 4 -0.54 -2.70 -12.12
N HIS A 5 0.63 -2.65 -11.49
CA HIS A 5 0.79 -2.26 -10.10
C HIS A 5 1.79 -1.10 -9.99
N ILE A 6 1.58 -0.22 -9.01
CA ILE A 6 2.57 0.77 -8.59
C ILE A 6 2.80 0.65 -7.08
N LEU A 7 3.96 1.10 -6.64
CA LEU A 7 4.31 1.26 -5.23
C LEU A 7 4.23 2.74 -4.89
N LYS A 8 3.62 3.09 -3.75
CA LYS A 8 3.68 4.44 -3.19
C LYS A 8 4.12 4.37 -1.75
N GLU A 9 5.04 5.25 -1.36
CA GLU A 9 5.45 5.41 0.03
C GLU A 9 4.27 5.93 0.87
N VAL A 10 4.03 5.26 2.00
CA VAL A 10 3.03 5.62 2.99
C VAL A 10 3.63 5.54 4.39
N ASN A 11 3.13 6.35 5.30
CA ASN A 11 3.56 6.31 6.69
C ASN A 11 2.83 5.19 7.44
N ALA A 12 3.53 4.51 8.34
CA ALA A 12 2.94 3.55 9.26
C ALA A 12 3.39 3.85 10.69
N LYS A 13 2.45 3.78 11.64
CA LYS A 13 2.69 4.12 13.04
C LYS A 13 2.38 2.96 13.96
N SER A 14 3.29 2.69 14.88
CA SER A 14 3.10 1.71 15.95
C SER A 14 2.38 2.32 17.15
N MET A 15 1.83 1.46 18.01
CA MET A 15 1.16 1.87 19.24
C MET A 15 2.08 2.66 20.20
N CYS A 16 3.39 2.41 20.16
CA CYS A 16 4.36 3.15 20.99
C CYS A 16 4.84 4.47 20.35
N GLY A 17 4.23 4.90 19.25
CA GLY A 17 4.53 6.17 18.60
C GLY A 17 5.72 6.13 17.62
N MET A 18 6.36 4.98 17.42
CA MET A 18 7.38 4.82 16.38
C MET A 18 6.71 4.84 15.00
N GLU A 19 7.26 5.63 14.09
CA GLU A 19 6.81 5.80 12.71
C GLU A 19 7.85 5.27 11.73
N ILE A 20 7.39 4.65 10.66
CA ILE A 20 8.21 4.12 9.56
C ILE A 20 7.54 4.43 8.22
N VAL A 21 8.33 4.41 7.15
CA VAL A 21 7.82 4.49 5.77
C VAL A 21 7.82 3.09 5.17
N VAL A 22 6.72 2.73 4.52
CA VAL A 22 6.55 1.47 3.79
C VAL A 22 5.94 1.75 2.42
N GLU A 23 6.01 0.80 1.50
CA GLU A 23 5.45 0.96 0.17
C GLU A 23 4.10 0.24 0.06
N GLN A 24 3.01 0.97 -0.15
CA GLN A 24 1.69 0.40 -0.42
C GLN A 24 1.57 0.02 -1.90
N ILE A 25 1.03 -1.18 -2.15
CA ILE A 25 0.76 -1.65 -3.52
C ILE A 25 -0.59 -1.09 -3.97
N TYR A 26 -0.61 -0.41 -5.12
CA TYR A 26 -1.83 0.00 -5.80
C TYR A 26 -2.02 -0.80 -7.09
N GLU A 27 -3.26 -1.18 -7.38
CA GLU A 27 -3.66 -1.86 -8.61
C GLU A 27 -4.41 -0.89 -9.53
N ASN A 28 -4.11 -0.96 -10.83
CA ASN A 28 -4.84 -0.17 -11.82
C ASN A 28 -6.23 -0.78 -12.09
N ILE A 29 -7.27 0.05 -12.04
CA ILE A 29 -8.66 -0.39 -12.29
C ILE A 29 -9.16 -0.13 -13.72
N ASN A 30 -8.41 0.61 -14.55
CA ASN A 30 -8.84 1.00 -15.89
C ASN A 30 -8.20 0.13 -16.97
N GLU A 31 -8.82 -1.03 -17.25
CA GLU A 31 -8.47 -1.86 -18.42
C GLU A 31 -9.26 -1.49 -19.69
N LYS A 32 -10.19 -0.52 -19.67
CA LYS A 32 -11.02 -0.18 -20.84
C LYS A 32 -11.27 1.33 -21.05
N ASN A 33 -10.88 1.77 -22.25
CA ASN A 33 -11.33 2.93 -23.03
C ASN A 33 -10.78 4.33 -22.70
N PHE A 34 -9.89 4.76 -23.60
CA PHE A 34 -9.90 6.01 -24.37
C PHE A 34 -10.33 7.35 -23.74
N VAL A 35 -9.47 8.32 -24.04
CA VAL A 35 -9.62 9.79 -24.07
C VAL A 35 -9.17 10.51 -22.80
N ASP A 36 -8.21 11.41 -23.04
CA ASP A 36 -7.69 12.45 -22.19
C ASP A 36 -8.74 13.11 -21.29
N ILE A 37 -8.26 13.48 -20.09
CA ILE A 37 -8.77 14.43 -19.08
C ILE A 37 -8.84 13.74 -17.71
N GLU A 38 -7.94 14.16 -16.81
CA GLU A 38 -7.80 13.82 -15.38
C GLU A 38 -7.08 12.49 -15.03
N MET A 39 -5.76 12.53 -15.20
CA MET A 39 -4.75 11.51 -14.89
C MET A 39 -4.62 11.07 -13.41
N GLU A 40 -5.65 11.22 -12.57
CA GLU A 40 -5.54 11.00 -11.11
C GLU A 40 -6.35 9.79 -10.58
N GLN A 41 -7.32 9.25 -11.34
CA GLN A 41 -8.38 8.39 -10.75
C GLN A 41 -8.38 6.93 -11.21
N SER A 42 -7.26 6.20 -11.17
CA SER A 42 -7.29 4.77 -11.56
C SER A 42 -6.41 3.83 -10.75
N TRP A 43 -6.02 4.20 -9.53
CA TRP A 43 -5.17 3.36 -8.69
C TRP A 43 -5.85 3.12 -7.35
N LEU A 44 -6.21 1.86 -7.07
CA LEU A 44 -6.78 1.48 -5.78
C LEU A 44 -5.71 0.83 -4.90
N PRO A 45 -5.61 1.21 -3.61
CA PRO A 45 -4.72 0.54 -2.69
C PRO A 45 -5.20 -0.89 -2.47
N LEU A 46 -4.31 -1.85 -2.67
CA LEU A 46 -4.54 -3.23 -2.22
C LEU A 46 -4.23 -3.31 -0.74
N SER A 47 -4.83 -4.24 0.01
CA SER A 47 -4.46 -4.53 1.41
C SER A 47 -3.11 -5.25 1.51
N LYS A 48 -2.07 -4.69 0.86
CA LYS A 48 -0.72 -5.23 0.75
C LYS A 48 0.29 -4.10 0.72
N ILE A 49 1.38 -4.31 1.45
CA ILE A 49 2.56 -3.46 1.44
C ILE A 49 3.81 -4.26 1.05
N VAL A 50 4.88 -3.55 0.74
CA VAL A 50 6.22 -4.10 0.53
C VAL A 50 7.16 -3.58 1.62
N ILE A 51 7.91 -4.48 2.23
CA ILE A 51 9.01 -4.17 3.15
C ILE A 51 10.20 -5.05 2.77
N SER A 52 11.30 -4.43 2.35
CA SER A 52 12.53 -5.15 1.96
C SER A 52 12.25 -6.30 0.98
N ASP A 53 11.58 -5.97 -0.13
CA ASP A 53 11.18 -6.90 -1.21
C ASP A 53 10.19 -8.00 -0.81
N LYS A 54 9.65 -7.96 0.42
CA LYS A 54 8.61 -8.89 0.87
C LYS A 54 7.25 -8.23 0.82
N VAL A 55 6.31 -8.89 0.15
CA VAL A 55 4.89 -8.52 0.18
C VAL A 55 4.28 -8.99 1.50
N ILE A 56 3.66 -8.07 2.22
CA ILE A 56 2.98 -8.32 3.49
C ILE A 56 1.51 -7.93 3.30
N ASN A 57 0.60 -8.84 3.66
CA ASN A 57 -0.82 -8.52 3.67
C ASN A 57 -1.14 -7.68 4.91
N LEU A 58 -1.96 -6.65 4.71
CA LEU A 58 -2.53 -5.87 5.80
C LEU A 58 -3.75 -6.59 6.38
N ASP A 59 -3.92 -6.47 7.69
CA ASP A 59 -5.15 -6.84 8.38
C ASP A 59 -6.30 -5.87 8.00
N PRO A 60 -7.57 -6.24 8.27
CA PRO A 60 -8.73 -5.40 7.92
C PRO A 60 -8.71 -3.98 8.52
N ASP A 61 -7.93 -3.76 9.57
CA ASP A 61 -7.73 -2.46 10.21
C ASP A 61 -6.53 -1.67 9.64
N ASN A 62 -5.97 -2.12 8.52
CA ASN A 62 -4.75 -1.62 7.87
C ASN A 62 -3.49 -1.77 8.72
N SER A 63 -3.42 -2.79 9.58
CA SER A 63 -2.22 -3.07 10.38
C SER A 63 -1.39 -4.24 9.84
N PHE A 64 -0.14 -4.35 10.28
CA PHE A 64 0.75 -5.47 10.00
C PHE A 64 1.81 -5.61 11.09
N ALA A 65 2.36 -6.83 11.22
CA ALA A 65 3.55 -7.08 12.04
C ALA A 65 4.82 -6.94 11.20
N HIS A 66 5.75 -6.08 11.63
CA HIS A 66 7.00 -5.86 10.93
C HIS A 66 7.87 -7.14 10.94
N PRO A 67 8.34 -7.63 9.79
CA PRO A 67 8.84 -9.00 9.64
C PRO A 67 10.13 -9.29 10.42
N ARG A 68 10.92 -8.26 10.74
CA ARG A 68 12.17 -8.39 11.51
C ARG A 68 11.98 -8.19 13.01
N THR A 69 11.01 -7.37 13.42
CA THR A 69 10.90 -6.90 14.82
C THR A 69 9.66 -7.43 15.53
N GLY A 70 8.69 -7.98 14.80
CA GLY A 70 7.39 -8.41 15.32
C GLY A 70 6.50 -7.27 15.81
N LYS A 71 6.97 -6.02 15.76
CA LYS A 71 6.18 -4.86 16.19
C LYS A 71 5.03 -4.62 15.22
N VAL A 72 3.86 -4.30 15.77
CA VAL A 72 2.67 -3.97 14.99
C VAL A 72 2.67 -2.51 14.61
N PHE A 73 2.44 -2.25 13.33
CA PHE A 73 2.28 -0.91 12.77
C PHE A 73 0.93 -0.83 12.05
N LYS A 74 0.34 0.36 12.07
CA LYS A 74 -0.86 0.69 11.31
C LYS A 74 -0.50 1.66 10.20
N VAL A 75 -0.86 1.31 8.97
CA VAL A 75 -0.69 2.19 7.82
C VAL A 75 -1.64 3.40 7.95
N LEU A 76 -1.08 4.58 7.75
CA LEU A 76 -1.80 5.85 7.72
C LEU A 76 -2.11 6.13 6.25
N ASN A 77 -3.35 5.85 5.83
CA ASN A 77 -3.79 6.20 4.49
C ASN A 77 -3.93 7.73 4.40
N SER A 78 -3.17 8.37 3.50
CA SER A 78 -3.36 9.77 3.10
C SER A 78 -4.43 9.89 2.03
#